data_AF-A0A7K3H8A7-F1
#
_entry.id   AF-A0A7K3H8A7-F1
#
_cell.length_a   1.000
_cell.length_b   1.000
_cell.length_c   1.000
_cell.angle_alpha   90.00
_cell.angle_beta   90.00
_cell.angle_gamma   90.00
#
_symmetry.space_group_name_H-M   'P 1'
#
loop_
_entity.id
_entity.type
_entity.pdbx_description
1 polymer ?
#
loop_
_entity_poly.entity_id
_entity_poly.type
_entity_poly.pdbx_seq_one_letter_code
_entity_poly.pdbx_strand_id
1 'polypeptide(L)'
;SGTGARAFHQDTAGVPGIAEAGDRFGAALALQDTDGDGLDDLAAGAPLEDGSFRDSGAVWVLRGAAASLTTTGIVSFGPSAFGAPEAGARLGQALPR
;
A
#
# COMPACT_ATOMS: atom_id res chain seq x y z
N SER A 1 13.41 6.12 14.67
CA SER A 1 14.55 5.48 13.97
C SER A 1 15.30 4.59 14.95
N GLY A 2 16.03 3.60 14.46
CA GLY A 2 16.84 2.66 15.24
C GLY A 2 17.69 1.82 14.30
N THR A 3 18.70 1.12 14.82
CA THR A 3 19.55 0.24 14.01
C THR A 3 18.70 -0.82 13.29
N GLY A 4 18.81 -0.88 11.96
CA GLY A 4 18.04 -1.81 11.12
C GLY A 4 16.65 -1.32 10.69
N ALA A 5 16.20 -0.14 11.13
CA ALA A 5 14.92 0.42 10.68
C ALA A 5 14.96 0.77 9.19
N ARG A 6 13.89 0.45 8.48
CA ARG A 6 13.67 0.80 7.07
C ARG A 6 12.45 1.70 6.93
N ALA A 7 12.46 2.55 5.91
CA ALA A 7 11.35 3.43 5.57
C ALA A 7 10.94 3.15 4.13
N PHE A 8 9.63 3.09 3.92
CA PHE A 8 9.00 2.95 2.60
C PHE A 8 7.98 4.07 2.44
N HIS A 9 7.93 4.62 1.25
CA HIS A 9 6.99 5.64 0.80
C HIS A 9 6.71 5.42 -0.70
N GLN A 10 5.75 6.13 -1.28
CA GLN A 10 5.36 5.93 -2.69
C GLN A 10 6.53 6.16 -3.67
N ASP A 11 7.43 7.12 -3.40
CA ASP A 11 8.65 7.30 -4.23
C ASP A 11 9.79 6.29 -3.94
N THR A 12 9.57 5.28 -3.09
CA THR A 12 10.60 4.25 -2.86
C THR A 12 10.78 3.42 -4.12
N ALA A 13 12.04 3.20 -4.54
CA ALA A 13 12.33 2.45 -5.77
C ALA A 13 11.62 1.07 -5.79
N GLY A 14 10.87 0.84 -6.88
CA GLY A 14 10.07 -0.37 -7.08
C GLY A 14 8.64 -0.30 -6.54
N VAL A 15 8.26 0.73 -5.78
CA VAL A 15 6.86 0.98 -5.42
C VAL A 15 6.14 1.60 -6.63
N PRO A 16 5.06 1.00 -7.15
CA PRO A 16 4.33 1.55 -8.29
C PRO A 16 3.55 2.82 -7.92
N GLY A 17 3.38 3.74 -8.87
CA GLY A 17 2.64 4.99 -8.68
C GLY A 17 3.55 6.21 -8.66
N ILE A 18 2.98 7.37 -8.34
CA ILE A 18 3.69 8.64 -8.15
C ILE A 18 3.32 9.11 -6.74
N ALA A 19 4.28 9.54 -5.92
CA ALA A 19 3.93 10.14 -4.65
C ALA A 19 3.38 11.55 -4.86
N GLU A 20 2.22 11.83 -4.27
CA GLU A 20 1.60 13.13 -4.29
C GLU A 20 1.41 13.68 -2.87
N ALA A 21 1.35 15.00 -2.79
CA ALA A 21 1.23 15.67 -1.51
C ALA A 21 -0.20 15.52 -0.98
N GLY A 22 -0.40 14.57 -0.07
CA GLY A 22 -1.67 14.41 0.61
C GLY A 22 -2.24 13.01 0.60
N ASP A 23 -1.64 12.04 -0.09
CA ASP A 23 -2.21 10.70 -0.30
C ASP A 23 -2.41 9.90 0.99
N ARG A 24 -1.64 10.29 2.02
CA ARG A 24 -1.60 9.67 3.36
C ARG A 24 -1.24 8.19 3.27
N PHE A 25 -0.22 7.85 2.50
CA PHE A 25 0.37 6.51 2.51
C PHE A 25 0.68 6.04 3.94
N GLY A 26 0.21 4.85 4.28
CA GLY A 26 0.32 4.29 5.64
C GLY A 26 -0.75 4.78 6.62
N ALA A 27 -1.84 5.42 6.15
CA ALA A 27 -2.96 5.81 7.00
C ALA A 27 -3.64 4.61 7.69
N ALA A 28 -3.63 3.45 7.02
CA ALA A 28 -4.00 2.17 7.58
C ALA A 28 -2.95 1.13 7.20
N LEU A 29 -2.68 0.19 8.12
CA LEU A 29 -1.70 -0.88 7.95
C LEU A 29 -2.33 -2.22 8.36
N ALA A 30 -1.98 -3.29 7.66
CA ALA A 30 -2.28 -4.67 8.04
C ALA A 30 -1.09 -5.59 7.70
N LEU A 31 -0.90 -6.64 8.50
CA LEU A 31 0.13 -7.65 8.32
C LEU A 31 -0.54 -9.00 8.10
N GLN A 32 -0.18 -9.68 7.01
CA GLN A 32 -0.69 -11.00 6.68
C GLN A 32 0.22 -11.61 5.60
N ASP A 33 0.56 -12.89 5.71
CA ASP A 33 1.12 -13.66 4.60
C ASP A 33 0.07 -13.80 3.48
N THR A 34 0.21 -13.05 2.38
CA THR A 34 -0.78 -13.01 1.28
C THR A 34 -0.37 -13.83 0.05
N ASP A 35 0.88 -14.28 -0.04
CA ASP A 35 1.35 -15.15 -1.13
C ASP A 35 1.75 -16.57 -0.69
N GLY A 36 1.67 -16.86 0.60
CA GLY A 36 1.82 -18.19 1.19
C GLY A 36 3.27 -18.63 1.36
N ASP A 37 4.22 -17.69 1.43
CA ASP A 37 5.65 -18.00 1.57
C ASP A 37 6.11 -18.18 3.04
N GLY A 38 5.20 -17.94 4.00
CA GLY A 38 5.44 -18.04 5.44
C GLY A 38 5.99 -16.77 6.08
N LEU A 39 6.02 -15.64 5.38
CA LEU A 39 6.41 -14.32 5.87
C LEU A 39 5.25 -13.34 5.75
N ASP A 40 4.97 -12.57 6.80
CA ASP A 40 3.92 -11.55 6.72
C ASP A 40 4.27 -10.44 5.72
N ASP A 41 3.34 -10.15 4.82
CA ASP A 41 3.37 -8.99 3.94
C ASP A 41 2.80 -7.76 4.66
N LEU A 42 3.22 -6.56 4.23
CA LEU A 42 2.66 -5.31 4.73
C LEU A 42 1.72 -4.68 3.71
N ALA A 43 0.43 -4.66 4.02
CA ALA A 43 -0.54 -3.83 3.34
C ALA A 43 -0.50 -2.40 3.90
N ALA A 44 -0.33 -1.40 3.03
CA ALA A 44 -0.34 0.02 3.36
C ALA A 44 -1.37 0.76 2.50
N GLY A 45 -2.36 1.37 3.16
CA GLY A 45 -3.39 2.18 2.51
C GLY A 45 -2.99 3.64 2.36
N ALA A 46 -3.36 4.26 1.23
CA ALA A 46 -3.31 5.69 0.99
C ALA A 46 -4.70 6.17 0.54
N PRO A 47 -5.61 6.50 1.48
CA PRO A 47 -7.01 6.80 1.16
C PRO A 47 -7.25 8.07 0.36
N LEU A 48 -6.24 8.91 0.23
CA LEU A 48 -6.32 10.14 -0.55
C LEU A 48 -5.50 10.07 -1.84
N GLU A 49 -5.02 8.88 -2.23
CA GLU A 49 -4.38 8.68 -3.54
C GLU A 49 -5.32 9.08 -4.68
N ASP A 50 -4.78 9.81 -5.65
CA ASP A 50 -5.47 10.15 -6.89
C ASP A 50 -5.29 9.04 -7.92
N GLY A 51 -6.41 8.43 -8.32
CA GLY A 51 -6.49 7.42 -9.38
C GLY A 51 -7.09 8.03 -10.64
N SER A 52 -8.06 7.37 -11.26
CA SER A 52 -8.89 8.02 -12.30
C SER A 52 -9.78 9.12 -11.72
N PHE A 53 -10.01 9.08 -10.39
CA PHE A 53 -10.72 10.08 -9.62
C PHE A 53 -9.87 10.53 -8.43
N ARG A 54 -10.02 11.81 -8.09
CA ARG A 54 -9.40 12.43 -6.92
C ARG A 54 -9.84 11.75 -5.62
N ASP A 55 -8.90 11.54 -4.70
CA ASP A 55 -9.10 10.88 -3.41
C ASP A 55 -9.80 9.50 -3.52
N SER A 56 -9.58 8.78 -4.63
CA SER A 56 -10.17 7.44 -4.82
C SER A 56 -9.52 6.40 -3.91
N GLY A 57 -8.25 6.63 -3.55
CA GLY A 57 -7.47 5.84 -2.64
C GLY A 57 -6.85 4.60 -3.29
N ALA A 58 -5.83 4.06 -2.64
CA ALA A 58 -5.13 2.87 -3.11
C ALA A 58 -4.52 2.09 -1.94
N VAL A 59 -4.13 0.84 -2.21
CA VAL A 59 -3.40 -0.03 -1.28
C VAL A 59 -2.19 -0.61 -2.00
N TRP A 60 -1.06 -0.67 -1.30
CA TRP A 60 0.15 -1.39 -1.68
C TRP A 60 0.36 -2.55 -0.72
N VAL A 61 0.82 -3.68 -1.23
CA VAL A 61 1.21 -4.85 -0.43
C VAL A 61 2.68 -5.14 -0.67
N LEU A 62 3.53 -4.68 0.25
CA LEU A 62 4.96 -4.94 0.24
C LEU A 62 5.23 -6.37 0.72
N ARG A 63 6.12 -7.08 0.03
CA ARG A 63 6.35 -8.48 0.32
C ARG A 63 7.20 -8.70 1.57
N GLY A 64 6.85 -9.72 2.33
CA GLY A 64 7.69 -10.28 3.37
C GLY A 64 9.04 -10.72 2.80
N ALA A 65 10.10 -10.55 3.58
CA ALA A 65 11.43 -11.04 3.26
C ALA A 65 12.17 -11.39 4.56
N ALA A 66 13.26 -12.15 4.48
CA ALA A 66 14.06 -12.50 5.65
C ALA A 66 14.47 -11.23 6.43
N ALA A 67 13.90 -11.08 7.64
CA ALA A 67 14.07 -9.95 8.57
C ALA A 67 13.65 -8.56 8.05
N SER A 68 12.86 -8.45 6.97
CA SER A 68 12.47 -7.15 6.39
C SER A 68 11.25 -7.27 5.45
N LEU A 69 10.85 -6.15 4.85
CA LEU A 69 10.03 -6.07 3.64
C LEU A 69 10.87 -5.86 2.37
N THR A 70 10.30 -6.17 1.20
CA THR A 70 10.86 -5.91 -0.12
C THR A 70 9.83 -5.32 -1.09
N THR A 71 10.30 -4.57 -2.08
CA THR A 71 9.48 -4.07 -3.20
C THR A 71 9.46 -5.04 -4.39
N THR A 72 10.31 -6.08 -4.38
CA THR A 72 10.22 -7.17 -5.38
C THR A 72 8.89 -7.89 -5.22
N GLY A 73 8.10 -7.98 -6.31
CA GLY A 73 6.80 -8.66 -6.28
C GLY A 73 5.70 -7.90 -5.52
N ILE A 74 5.94 -6.62 -5.18
CA ILE A 74 4.91 -5.72 -4.65
C ILE A 74 3.71 -5.68 -5.59
N VAL A 75 2.52 -5.64 -5.01
CA VAL A 75 1.28 -5.39 -5.76
C VAL A 75 0.61 -4.12 -5.24
N SER A 76 -0.06 -3.39 -6.13
CA SER A 76 -0.90 -2.26 -5.75
C SER A 76 -2.20 -2.25 -6.53
N PHE A 77 -3.24 -1.68 -5.93
CA PHE A 77 -4.57 -1.61 -6.54
C PHE A 77 -5.39 -0.45 -5.99
N GLY A 78 -6.21 0.13 -6.87
CA GLY A 78 -7.26 1.11 -6.55
C GLY A 78 -8.66 0.51 -6.69
N PRO A 79 -9.73 1.29 -6.44
CA PRO A 79 -11.11 0.81 -6.50
C PRO A 79 -11.52 0.20 -7.85
N SER A 80 -10.93 0.67 -8.95
CA SER A 80 -11.19 0.17 -10.30
C SER A 80 -10.84 -1.32 -10.48
N ALA A 81 -9.86 -1.83 -9.72
CA ALA A 81 -9.50 -3.25 -9.73
C ALA A 81 -10.66 -4.17 -9.25
N PHE A 82 -11.61 -3.60 -8.51
CA PHE A 82 -12.78 -4.32 -7.99
C PHE A 82 -14.08 -3.96 -8.72
N GLY A 83 -14.02 -3.11 -9.75
CA GLY A 83 -15.21 -2.56 -10.41
C GLY A 83 -16.07 -1.69 -9.47
N ALA A 84 -15.49 -1.18 -8.38
CA ALA A 84 -16.18 -0.33 -7.42
C ALA A 84 -16.27 1.12 -7.94
N PRO A 85 -17.29 1.90 -7.53
CA PRO A 85 -17.31 3.34 -7.79
C PRO A 85 -16.05 4.00 -7.24
N GLU A 86 -15.32 4.75 -8.07
CA GLU A 86 -14.05 5.37 -7.69
C GLU A 86 -14.24 6.70 -6.94
N ALA A 87 -15.28 7.46 -7.28
CA ALA A 87 -15.55 8.76 -6.67
C ALA A 87 -15.91 8.62 -5.19
N GLY A 88 -15.06 9.16 -4.32
CA GLY A 88 -15.25 9.13 -2.86
C GLY A 88 -15.00 7.77 -2.21
N ALA A 89 -14.38 6.82 -2.93
CA ALA A 89 -14.15 5.46 -2.46
C ALA A 89 -13.22 5.40 -1.24
N ARG A 90 -12.16 6.22 -1.25
CA ARG A 90 -11.15 6.30 -0.17
C ARG A 90 -10.61 4.91 0.20
N LEU A 91 -10.30 4.09 -0.80
CA LEU A 91 -9.77 2.75 -0.57
C LEU A 91 -8.47 2.83 0.27
N GLY A 92 -8.33 1.94 1.24
CA GLY A 92 -7.20 1.99 2.17
C GLY A 92 -7.40 2.92 3.37
N GLN A 93 -8.59 3.51 3.56
CA GLN A 93 -8.91 4.27 4.80
C GLN A 93 -8.93 3.39 6.06
N ALA A 94 -9.24 2.10 5.86
CA ALA A 94 -9.20 1.06 6.86
C ALA A 94 -8.84 -0.25 6.17
N LEU A 95 -8.06 -1.08 6.86
CA LEU A 95 -7.72 -2.43 6.43
C LEU A 95 -8.24 -3.43 7.48
N PRO A 96 -8.64 -4.64 7.07
CA PRO A 96 -9.02 -5.68 8.01
C PRO A 96 -7.87 -5.97 8.99
N ARG A 97 -8.26 -6.38 10.20
CA ARG A 97 -7.33 -6.84 11.24
C ARG A 97 -7.18 -8.34 11.18
#